data_AF-A0A2D8MG33-F1
#
_entry.id   AF-A0A2D8MG33-F1
#
_cell.length_a   1.000
_cell.length_b   1.000
_cell.length_c   1.000
_cell.angle_alpha   90.00
_cell.angle_beta   90.00
_cell.angle_gamma   90.00
#
_symmetry.space_group_name_H-M   'P 1'
#
loop_
_entity.id
_entity.type
_entity.pdbx_description
1 polymer ?
#
loop_
_entity_poly.entity_id
_entity_poly.type
_entity_poly.pdbx_seq_one_letter_code
_entity_poly.pdbx_strand_id
1 'polypeptide(L)'
;MSEELKMAIVAVRRHGLEPFDKVAAALPAELAGAPYARWVPLQARVAEHCSARLRKAGAVIDFPGGADRIAFGGIEAMSTLGLYQALKNWDAKARKAMRAYNRGDRP
;
A
#
# COMPACT_ATOMS: atom_id res chain seq x y z
N MET A 1 -0.41 9.59 19.30
CA MET A 1 0.51 8.51 18.86
C MET A 1 -0.16 7.13 18.70
N SER A 2 -0.86 6.53 19.68
CA SER A 2 -1.43 5.16 19.48
C SER A 2 -2.71 5.09 18.64
N GLU A 3 -3.66 6.02 18.80
CA GLU A 3 -4.91 6.02 18.02
C GLU A 3 -4.71 6.45 16.57
N GLU A 4 -3.87 7.45 16.32
CA GLU A 4 -3.51 7.86 14.95
C GLU A 4 -2.82 6.72 14.19
N LEU A 5 -1.92 5.98 14.84
CA LEU A 5 -1.24 4.84 14.24
C LEU A 5 -2.19 3.66 13.98
N LYS A 6 -3.15 3.40 14.88
CA LYS A 6 -4.23 2.42 14.62
C LYS A 6 -5.06 2.82 13.41
N MET A 7 -5.49 4.09 13.34
CA MET A 7 -6.28 4.60 12.22
C MET A 7 -5.51 4.54 10.91
N ALA A 8 -4.22 4.85 10.93
CA ALA A 8 -3.32 4.71 9.80
C ALA A 8 -3.21 3.25 9.30
N ILE A 9 -3.04 2.29 10.22
CA ILE A 9 -3.01 0.85 9.89
C ILE A 9 -4.33 0.42 9.24
N VAL A 10 -5.48 0.85 9.78
CA VAL A 10 -6.80 0.52 9.22
C VAL A 10 -6.97 1.12 7.82
N ALA A 11 -6.58 2.38 7.63
CA ALA A 11 -6.66 3.05 6.34
C ALA A 11 -5.77 2.37 5.27
N VAL A 12 -4.52 2.05 5.63
CA VAL A 12 -3.58 1.35 4.72
C VAL A 12 -4.11 -0.03 4.33
N ARG A 13 -4.65 -0.78 5.30
CA ARG A 13 -5.24 -2.09 5.00
C ARG A 13 -6.47 -1.98 4.09
N ARG A 14 -7.44 -1.14 4.46
CA ARG A 14 -8.75 -1.06 3.79
C ARG A 14 -8.68 -0.38 2.42
N HIS A 15 -7.79 0.60 2.25
CA HIS A 15 -7.72 1.42 1.04
C HIS A 15 -6.51 1.11 0.17
N GLY A 16 -5.46 0.52 0.74
CA GLY A 16 -4.29 0.04 0.01
C GLY A 16 -4.35 -1.47 -0.21
N LEU A 17 -4.08 -2.26 0.83
CA LEU A 17 -3.78 -3.68 0.71
C LEU A 17 -4.96 -4.53 0.20
N GLU A 18 -6.16 -4.37 0.76
CA GLU A 18 -7.31 -5.23 0.41
C GLU A 18 -7.69 -5.18 -1.09
N PRO A 19 -7.79 -3.99 -1.73
CA PRO A 19 -8.00 -3.93 -3.18
C PRO A 19 -6.85 -4.55 -3.98
N PHE A 20 -5.60 -4.34 -3.56
CA PHE A 20 -4.43 -4.93 -4.22
C PHE A 20 -4.43 -6.46 -4.13
N ASP A 21 -4.72 -7.01 -2.95
CA ASP A 21 -4.78 -8.45 -2.71
C ASP A 21 -5.81 -9.12 -3.64
N LYS A 22 -6.96 -8.47 -3.86
CA LYS A 22 -7.99 -8.97 -4.79
C LYS A 22 -7.49 -9.05 -6.23
N VAL A 23 -6.76 -8.04 -6.70
CA VAL A 23 -6.22 -8.05 -8.06
C VAL A 23 -5.04 -9.02 -8.18
N ALA A 24 -4.17 -9.08 -7.17
CA ALA A 24 -3.06 -10.03 -7.14
C ALA A 24 -3.56 -11.48 -7.13
N ALA A 25 -4.63 -11.78 -6.39
CA ALA A 25 -5.27 -13.11 -6.40
C ALA A 25 -5.91 -13.47 -7.76
N ALA A 26 -6.25 -12.46 -8.58
CA ALA A 26 -6.77 -12.64 -9.93
C ALA A 26 -5.65 -12.75 -10.99
N LEU A 27 -4.38 -12.81 -10.60
CA LEU A 27 -3.26 -13.01 -11.52
C LEU A 27 -3.46 -14.33 -12.29
N PRO A 28 -3.49 -14.30 -13.63
CA PRO A 28 -3.58 -15.51 -14.43
C PRO A 28 -2.36 -16.43 -14.19
N ALA A 29 -2.57 -17.74 -14.23
CA ALA A 29 -1.48 -18.72 -14.10
C ALA A 29 -0.47 -18.61 -15.26
N GLU A 30 -0.94 -18.28 -16.46
CA GLU A 30 -0.11 -18.03 -17.63
C GLU A 30 0.14 -16.53 -17.79
N LEU A 31 1.43 -16.15 -17.80
CA LEU A 31 1.87 -14.76 -17.98
C LEU A 31 1.92 -14.34 -19.46
N ALA A 32 1.61 -15.25 -20.37
CA ALA A 32 1.52 -14.99 -21.81
C ALA A 32 0.07 -15.14 -22.27
N GLY A 33 -0.45 -14.11 -22.96
CA GLY A 33 -1.77 -14.17 -23.60
C GLY A 33 -2.77 -13.10 -23.16
N ALA A 34 -3.96 -13.17 -23.75
CA ALA A 34 -5.02 -12.18 -23.57
C ALA A 34 -5.48 -11.98 -22.11
N PRO A 35 -5.57 -13.02 -21.24
CA PRO A 35 -5.92 -12.81 -19.83
C PRO A 35 -4.91 -11.93 -19.09
N TYR A 36 -3.60 -12.19 -19.27
CA TYR A 36 -2.55 -11.38 -18.68
C TYR A 36 -2.57 -9.94 -19.22
N ALA A 37 -2.72 -9.78 -20.53
CA ALA A 37 -2.83 -8.46 -21.17
C ALA A 37 -4.02 -7.62 -20.66
N ARG A 38 -5.11 -8.27 -20.22
CA ARG A 38 -6.27 -7.62 -19.59
C ARG A 38 -6.06 -7.35 -18.10
N TRP A 39 -5.29 -8.20 -17.42
CA TRP A 39 -5.00 -8.07 -15.99
C TRP A 39 -4.05 -6.90 -15.68
N VAL A 40 -3.01 -6.68 -16.49
CA VAL A 40 -2.06 -5.58 -16.31
C VAL A 40 -2.73 -4.19 -16.17
N PRO A 41 -3.61 -3.76 -17.09
CA PRO A 41 -4.29 -2.47 -16.94
C PRO A 41 -5.26 -2.43 -15.76
N LEU A 42 -5.86 -3.56 -15.37
CA LEU A 42 -6.68 -3.64 -14.16
C LEU A 42 -5.83 -3.37 -12.91
N GLN A 43 -4.65 -3.98 -12.81
CA GLN A 43 -3.70 -3.75 -11.73
C GLN A 43 -3.28 -2.29 -11.63
N ALA A 44 -2.96 -1.64 -12.76
CA ALA A 44 -2.59 -0.23 -12.80
C ALA A 44 -3.73 0.69 -12.29
N ARG A 45 -4.97 0.44 -12.75
CA ARG A 45 -6.15 1.21 -12.29
C ARG A 45 -6.39 1.06 -10.79
N VAL A 46 -6.23 -0.15 -10.24
CA VAL A 46 -6.38 -0.36 -8.80
C VAL A 46 -5.29 0.35 -8.02
N ALA A 47 -4.04 0.34 -8.49
CA ALA A 47 -2.95 1.06 -7.84
C ALA A 47 -3.19 2.58 -7.80
N GLU A 48 -3.66 3.16 -8.90
CA GLU A 48 -4.06 4.57 -8.97
C GLU A 48 -5.18 4.88 -7.98
N HIS A 49 -6.22 4.04 -7.96
CA HIS A 49 -7.36 4.20 -7.05
C HIS A 49 -6.96 4.09 -5.58
N CYS A 50 -6.12 3.11 -5.22
CA CYS A 50 -5.56 2.96 -3.89
C CYS A 50 -4.77 4.19 -3.46
N SER A 51 -3.89 4.68 -4.34
CA SER A 51 -3.08 5.88 -4.08
C SER A 51 -3.97 7.11 -3.83
N ALA A 52 -5.01 7.32 -4.64
CA ALA A 52 -5.96 8.42 -4.45
C ALA A 52 -6.74 8.33 -3.13
N ARG A 53 -7.14 7.13 -2.70
CA ARG A 53 -7.84 6.94 -1.43
C ARG A 53 -6.94 7.13 -0.22
N LEU A 54 -5.69 6.69 -0.32
CA LEU A 54 -4.70 6.93 0.72
C LEU A 54 -4.40 8.44 0.84
N ARG A 55 -4.28 9.19 -0.27
CA ARG A 55 -4.17 10.67 -0.24
C ARG A 55 -5.29 11.32 0.56
N LYS A 56 -6.54 10.95 0.26
CA LYS A 56 -7.73 11.46 0.96
C LYS A 56 -7.75 11.11 2.44
N ALA A 57 -7.10 10.03 2.85
CA ALA A 57 -6.96 9.63 4.24
C ALA A 57 -5.80 10.36 4.98
N GLY A 58 -5.17 11.35 4.34
CA GLY A 58 -4.06 12.12 4.91
C GLY A 58 -2.68 11.64 4.51
N ALA A 59 -2.55 10.71 3.55
CA ALA A 59 -1.26 10.38 2.94
C ALA A 59 -0.76 11.57 2.11
N VAL A 60 0.39 12.13 2.48
CA VAL A 60 1.11 12.99 1.55
C VAL A 60 1.65 12.07 0.46
N ILE A 61 1.52 12.46 -0.80
CA ILE A 61 2.03 11.67 -1.92
C ILE A 61 2.74 12.65 -2.83
N ASP A 62 4.07 12.63 -2.77
CA ASP A 62 4.94 13.50 -3.56
C ASP A 62 5.42 12.74 -4.80
N PHE A 63 5.24 13.35 -5.97
CA PHE A 63 5.76 12.82 -7.23
C PHE A 63 6.82 13.80 -7.77
N PRO A 64 8.04 13.81 -7.23
CA PRO A 64 9.11 14.61 -7.82
C PRO A 64 9.71 13.85 -9.01
N GLY A 65 9.35 14.27 -10.22
CA GLY A 65 10.22 14.20 -11.40
C GLY A 65 10.84 12.86 -11.80
N GLY A 66 10.15 11.73 -11.62
CA GLY A 66 10.57 10.45 -12.20
C GLY A 66 10.54 9.23 -11.28
N ALA A 67 10.14 9.37 -10.01
CA ALA A 67 9.82 8.24 -9.14
C ALA A 67 8.63 8.58 -8.24
N ASP A 68 7.63 7.71 -8.26
CA ASP A 68 6.40 7.84 -7.48
C ASP A 68 6.72 7.65 -5.97
N ARG A 69 6.42 8.63 -5.11
CA ARG A 69 6.70 8.55 -3.65
C ARG A 69 5.41 8.79 -2.84
N ILE A 70 5.11 7.95 -1.85
CA ILE A 70 3.90 8.06 -1.01
C ILE A 70 4.33 8.41 0.44
N ALA A 71 4.49 9.68 0.76
CA ALA A 71 4.74 10.15 2.12
C ALA A 71 3.54 10.00 3.08
N PHE A 72 3.25 8.78 3.56
CA PHE A 72 2.50 8.56 4.80
C PHE A 72 3.35 7.75 5.76
N GLY A 73 4.01 8.42 6.70
CA GLY A 73 4.96 7.75 7.60
C GLY A 73 6.06 6.96 6.86
N GLY A 74 6.54 7.44 5.71
CA GLY A 74 7.72 6.90 5.01
C GLY A 74 7.50 5.73 4.04
N ILE A 75 6.40 5.67 3.29
CA ILE A 75 6.18 4.64 2.24
C ILE A 75 6.82 5.09 0.91
N GLU A 76 7.79 4.35 0.39
CA GLU A 76 8.46 4.66 -0.88
C GLU A 76 8.28 3.52 -1.88
N ALA A 77 7.83 3.83 -3.10
CA ALA A 77 7.51 2.81 -4.10
C ALA A 77 7.67 3.31 -5.55
N MET A 78 8.72 2.86 -6.26
CA MET A 78 9.03 3.33 -7.61
C MET A 78 8.22 2.69 -8.75
N SER A 79 7.19 1.89 -8.44
CA SER A 79 6.30 1.28 -9.44
C SER A 79 5.02 0.74 -8.81
N THR A 80 4.00 0.45 -9.63
CA THR A 80 2.76 -0.24 -9.24
C THR A 80 3.02 -1.54 -8.46
N LEU A 81 4.03 -2.31 -8.87
CA LEU A 81 4.49 -3.52 -8.19
C LEU A 81 5.23 -3.20 -6.88
N GLY A 82 6.05 -2.15 -6.89
CA GLY A 82 6.73 -1.66 -5.69
C GLY A 82 5.76 -1.13 -4.63
N LEU A 83 4.62 -0.59 -5.03
CA LEU A 83 3.62 -0.01 -4.13
C LEU A 83 2.99 -1.06 -3.23
N TYR A 84 2.56 -2.19 -3.80
CA TYR A 84 1.99 -3.27 -3.02
C TYR A 84 2.98 -3.80 -1.97
N GLN A 85 4.23 -4.02 -2.36
CA GLN A 85 5.28 -4.48 -1.45
C GLN A 85 5.63 -3.44 -0.38
N ALA A 86 5.67 -2.15 -0.74
CA ALA A 86 5.93 -1.06 0.19
C ALA A 86 4.81 -0.95 1.24
N LEU A 87 3.54 -1.09 0.85
CA LEU A 87 2.39 -1.10 1.76
C LEU A 87 2.46 -2.30 2.73
N LYS A 88 2.81 -3.49 2.23
CA LYS A 88 2.99 -4.69 3.08
C LYS A 88 4.11 -4.49 4.11
N ASN A 89 5.26 -3.99 3.67
CA ASN A 89 6.40 -3.74 4.54
C ASN A 89 6.08 -2.68 5.60
N TRP A 90 5.35 -1.64 5.23
CA TRP A 90 4.92 -0.61 6.17
C TRP A 90 3.92 -1.14 7.20
N ASP A 91 2.87 -1.87 6.79
CA ASP A 91 1.89 -2.44 7.72
C ASP A 91 2.55 -3.37 8.75
N ALA A 92 3.51 -4.20 8.30
CA ALA A 92 4.29 -5.06 9.19
C ALA A 92 5.11 -4.26 10.24
N LYS A 93 5.81 -3.20 9.81
CA LYS A 93 6.58 -2.32 10.71
C LYS A 93 5.65 -1.58 11.69
N ALA A 94 4.55 -1.02 11.21
CA ALA A 94 3.57 -0.30 12.02
C ALA A 94 2.93 -1.20 13.09
N ARG A 95 2.57 -2.43 12.73
CA ARG A 95 2.07 -3.44 13.70
C ARG A 95 3.12 -3.81 14.74
N LYS A 96 4.39 -3.95 14.35
CA LYS A 96 5.48 -4.22 15.31
C LYS A 96 5.63 -3.08 16.31
N ALA A 97 5.61 -1.84 15.84
CA ALA A 97 5.64 -0.65 16.70
C ALA A 97 4.43 -0.58 17.64
N MET A 98 3.21 -0.85 17.15
CA MET A 98 2.01 -0.92 17.98
C MET A 98 2.09 -2.00 19.07
N ARG A 99 2.64 -3.17 18.75
CA ARG A 99 2.84 -4.24 19.75
C ARG A 99 3.85 -3.82 20.82
N ALA A 100 4.97 -3.21 20.44
CA ALA A 100 5.94 -2.68 21.40
C ALA A 100 5.31 -1.63 22.32
N TYR A 101 4.58 -0.67 21.74
CA TYR A 101 3.83 0.34 22.50
C TYR A 101 2.85 -0.29 23.49
N ASN A 102 2.05 -1.28 23.06
CA ASN A 102 1.07 -1.94 23.92
C ASN A 102 1.69 -2.79 25.03
N ARG A 103 2.93 -3.28 24.85
CA ARG A 103 3.67 -4.01 25.89
C ARG A 103 4.34 -3.09 26.90
N GLY A 104 4.31 -1.78 26.69
CA GLY A 104 5.02 -0.82 27.54
C GLY A 104 6.54 -0.80 27.29
N ASP A 105 7.02 -1.45 26.22
CA ASP A 105 8.40 -1.37 25.76
C ASP A 105 8.63 0.05 25.20
N ARG A 106 8.83 1.03 26.07
CA ARG A 106 9.34 2.35 25.65
C ARG A 106 10.87 2.25 25.52
N PRO A 107 11.48 2.92 24.52
CA PRO A 107 12.90 3.22 24.59
C PRO A 107 13.21 4.15 25.77
#